data_AF-A0A382GBC8-F1
#
_entry.id   AF-A0A382GBC8-F1
#
_cell.length_a   1.000
_cell.length_b   1.000
_cell.length_c   1.000
_cell.angle_alpha   90.00
_cell.angle_beta   90.00
_cell.angle_gamma   90.00
#
_symmetry.space_group_name_H-M   'P 1'
#
loop_
_entity.id
_entity.type
_entity.pdbx_description
1 polymer ?
#
loop_
_entity_poly.entity_id
_entity_poly.type
_entity_poly.pdbx_seq_one_letter_code
_entity_poly.pdbx_strand_id
1 'polypeptide(L)'
;MKLNYQFNLPGGLGNISLHQIIPLTLVIILAISVRIPGLWVPLFGDEATTFWEHRSSAWNELFLYYNGPNQHSFFSFLSNLSIQIFGENEISFRLPSFLAGILAIPLTWIAGRLIVKSYSASLLAAFLVSFSTPLLEYSQQGRGYTLTVFLTLIIFICGQRILDSYKRNFLMWSSAFLAASLCMVSTLPSNIYFLAAYGVVILYELYRRNKDDTENLKKLVFIGAVPVFIMGIITTGYLFFIYEDLQQGIETYRIYAKMEGISSLQPTFNHSLDICEKLVLPWGPAFYILFAYGFLKLRQIGLVLIFIVPFLLNFITGIQGPPRSYYFFIPFIMLISAYGLIMLIDLISSSSTRIYL
;
A
#
# COMPACT_ATOMS: atom_id res chain seq x y z
N MET A 1 -5.93 41.63 0.50
CA MET A 1 -6.24 40.90 1.75
C MET A 1 -6.12 39.40 1.44
N LYS A 2 -4.95 38.77 1.66
CA LYS A 2 -4.76 37.33 1.42
C LYS A 2 -5.39 36.58 2.60
N LEU A 3 -6.58 36.02 2.41
CA LEU A 3 -7.23 35.12 3.38
C LEU A 3 -6.42 33.81 3.46
N ASN A 4 -5.49 33.75 4.41
CA ASN A 4 -4.76 32.53 4.76
C ASN A 4 -5.68 31.63 5.61
N TYR A 5 -6.56 30.87 4.96
CA TYR A 5 -7.23 29.76 5.63
C TYR A 5 -6.20 28.64 5.86
N GLN A 6 -5.91 28.36 7.13
CA GLN A 6 -5.03 27.29 7.57
C GLN A 6 -5.88 26.14 8.12
N PHE A 7 -5.77 24.95 7.53
CA PHE A 7 -6.41 23.75 8.04
C PHE A 7 -5.45 23.01 8.98
N ASN A 8 -5.87 22.80 10.24
CA ASN A 8 -5.14 22.01 11.22
C ASN A 8 -5.47 20.52 11.05
N LEU A 9 -4.52 19.73 10.53
CA LEU A 9 -4.58 18.27 10.63
C LEU A 9 -3.88 17.78 11.91
N PRO A 10 -4.36 16.68 12.54
CA PRO A 10 -3.75 16.16 13.74
C PRO A 10 -2.31 15.68 13.53
N GLY A 11 -1.42 16.11 14.44
CA GLY A 11 -0.06 15.62 14.67
C GLY A 11 0.96 15.88 13.54
N GLY A 12 1.81 16.90 13.68
CA GLY A 12 3.08 16.98 12.93
C GLY A 12 3.03 17.27 11.42
N LEU A 13 1.85 17.32 10.78
CA LEU A 13 1.72 17.59 9.34
C LEU A 13 1.87 19.09 8.95
N GLY A 14 2.02 19.98 9.94
CA GLY A 14 2.10 21.43 9.75
C GLY A 14 0.81 22.04 9.18
N ASN A 15 0.74 23.37 9.15
CA ASN A 15 -0.42 24.06 8.57
C ASN A 15 -0.40 23.89 7.05
N ILE A 16 -1.49 23.36 6.49
CA ILE A 16 -1.65 23.25 5.03
C ILE A 16 -2.28 24.53 4.53
N SER A 17 -1.58 25.24 3.64
CA SER A 17 -2.12 26.42 2.96
C SER A 17 -2.97 26.04 1.74
N LEU A 18 -3.92 26.89 1.35
CA LEU A 18 -4.70 26.74 0.10
C LEU A 18 -3.84 26.42 -1.14
N HIS A 19 -2.66 27.03 -1.26
CA HIS A 19 -1.72 26.77 -2.35
C HIS A 19 -1.19 25.33 -2.42
N GLN A 20 -1.28 24.58 -1.32
CA GLN A 20 -0.89 23.16 -1.26
C GLN A 20 -2.05 22.23 -1.60
N ILE A 21 -3.28 22.66 -1.31
CA ILE A 21 -4.49 21.85 -1.54
C ILE A 21 -4.85 21.87 -3.03
N ILE A 22 -4.77 23.03 -3.68
CA ILE A 22 -5.19 23.18 -5.08
C ILE A 22 -4.48 22.18 -6.02
N PRO A 23 -3.14 22.05 -6.01
CA PRO A 23 -2.47 21.11 -6.91
C PRO A 23 -2.85 19.65 -6.64
N LEU A 24 -3.00 19.27 -5.36
CA LEU A 24 -3.41 17.92 -5.00
C LEU A 24 -4.84 17.63 -5.46
N THR A 25 -5.75 18.59 -5.30
CA THR A 25 -7.13 18.48 -5.80
C THR A 25 -7.16 18.34 -7.32
N LEU A 26 -6.35 19.11 -8.05
CA LEU A 26 -6.24 18.98 -9.50
C LEU A 26 -5.74 17.59 -9.92
N VAL A 27 -4.73 17.06 -9.22
CA VAL A 27 -4.24 15.69 -9.45
C VAL A 27 -5.36 14.66 -9.22
N ILE A 28 -6.15 14.81 -8.15
CA ILE A 28 -7.27 13.92 -7.85
C ILE A 28 -8.35 14.01 -8.93
N ILE A 29 -8.72 15.22 -9.38
CA ILE A 29 -9.71 15.41 -10.45
C ILE A 29 -9.24 14.72 -11.73
N LEU A 30 -8.00 14.94 -12.15
CA LEU A 30 -7.43 14.28 -13.33
C LEU A 30 -7.42 12.75 -13.16
N ALA A 31 -7.03 12.26 -11.99
CA ALA A 31 -7.02 10.83 -11.69
C ALA A 31 -8.43 10.20 -11.79
N ILE A 32 -9.46 10.90 -11.30
CA ILE A 32 -10.87 10.50 -11.42
C ILE A 32 -11.29 10.48 -12.89
N SER A 33 -11.01 11.55 -13.64
CA SER A 33 -11.41 11.67 -15.05
C SER A 33 -10.86 10.54 -15.92
N VAL A 34 -9.61 10.13 -15.70
CA VAL A 34 -8.99 9.02 -16.44
C VAL A 34 -9.57 7.66 -16.02
N ARG A 35 -10.06 7.53 -14.77
CA ARG A 35 -10.58 6.27 -14.24
C ARG A 35 -12.04 6.00 -14.59
N ILE A 36 -12.88 7.02 -14.69
CA ILE A 36 -14.34 6.87 -14.93
C ILE A 36 -14.69 5.97 -16.13
N PRO A 37 -14.05 6.09 -17.31
CA PRO A 37 -14.45 5.29 -18.47
C PRO A 37 -14.39 3.79 -18.24
N GLY A 38 -13.41 3.32 -17.45
CA GLY A 38 -13.24 1.89 -17.14
C GLY A 38 -14.36 1.31 -16.28
N LEU A 39 -15.13 2.15 -15.56
CA LEU A 39 -16.23 1.68 -14.71
C LEU A 39 -17.42 1.15 -15.50
N TRP A 40 -17.56 1.55 -16.77
CA TRP A 40 -18.69 1.20 -17.65
C TRP A 40 -18.43 -0.02 -18.53
N VAL A 41 -17.24 -0.60 -18.47
CA VAL A 41 -16.87 -1.76 -19.30
C VAL A 41 -17.52 -3.02 -18.73
N PRO A 42 -18.05 -3.97 -19.53
CA PRO A 42 -18.56 -5.23 -18.99
C PRO A 42 -17.55 -5.97 -18.11
N LEU A 43 -18.01 -6.73 -17.12
CA LEU A 43 -17.12 -7.55 -16.28
C LEU A 43 -16.46 -8.65 -17.14
N PHE A 44 -15.16 -8.91 -16.93
CA PHE A 44 -14.43 -9.94 -17.68
C PHE A 44 -13.37 -10.65 -16.82
N GLY A 45 -12.93 -11.83 -17.27
CA GLY A 45 -11.86 -12.61 -16.63
C GLY A 45 -12.10 -12.88 -15.15
N ASP A 46 -11.06 -12.68 -14.33
CA ASP A 46 -11.10 -12.84 -12.87
C ASP A 46 -12.20 -12.02 -12.19
N GLU A 47 -12.49 -10.82 -12.70
CA GLU A 47 -13.50 -9.91 -12.15
C GLU A 47 -14.91 -10.50 -12.25
N ALA A 48 -15.27 -11.01 -13.44
CA ALA A 48 -16.55 -11.67 -13.67
C ALA A 48 -16.68 -12.93 -12.80
N THR A 49 -15.59 -13.67 -12.62
CA THR A 49 -15.55 -14.86 -11.77
C THR A 49 -15.80 -14.49 -10.30
N THR A 50 -15.13 -13.45 -9.78
CA THR A 50 -15.37 -12.95 -8.41
C THR A 50 -16.81 -12.50 -8.22
N PHE A 51 -17.38 -11.78 -9.21
CA PHE A 51 -18.77 -11.36 -9.15
C PHE A 51 -19.71 -12.58 -9.07
N TRP A 52 -19.53 -13.56 -9.96
CA TRP A 52 -20.37 -14.75 -9.99
C TRP A 52 -20.30 -15.59 -8.71
N GLU A 53 -19.10 -15.81 -8.20
CA GLU A 53 -18.85 -16.65 -7.01
C GLU A 53 -19.31 -15.99 -5.72
N HIS A 54 -19.18 -14.67 -5.60
CA HIS A 54 -19.26 -14.00 -4.31
C HIS A 54 -20.34 -12.92 -4.17
N ARG A 55 -21.04 -12.51 -5.25
CA ARG A 55 -22.07 -11.45 -5.15
C ARG A 55 -23.19 -11.75 -4.15
N SER A 56 -23.51 -13.04 -3.99
CA SER A 56 -24.61 -13.51 -3.13
C SER A 56 -24.13 -14.10 -1.81
N SER A 57 -22.80 -14.14 -1.58
CA SER A 57 -22.24 -14.70 -0.35
C SER A 57 -22.58 -13.82 0.86
N ALA A 58 -22.92 -14.49 1.96
CA ALA A 58 -23.06 -13.84 3.25
C ALA A 58 -21.68 -13.44 3.82
N TRP A 59 -21.66 -12.50 4.77
CA TRP A 59 -20.39 -12.02 5.35
C TRP A 59 -19.58 -13.16 5.98
N ASN A 60 -20.23 -14.10 6.67
CA ASN A 60 -19.59 -15.24 7.30
C ASN A 60 -18.98 -16.18 6.26
N GLU A 61 -19.61 -16.36 5.10
CA GLU A 61 -19.04 -17.18 4.03
C GLU A 61 -17.74 -16.57 3.49
N LEU A 62 -17.72 -15.26 3.26
CA LEU A 62 -16.55 -14.56 2.73
C LEU A 62 -15.36 -14.61 3.69
N PHE A 63 -15.58 -14.46 4.99
CA PHE A 63 -14.49 -14.40 5.97
C PHE A 63 -14.11 -15.76 6.55
N LEU A 64 -15.04 -16.70 6.67
CA LEU A 64 -14.79 -17.99 7.31
C LEU A 64 -14.38 -19.11 6.34
N TYR A 65 -14.64 -18.95 5.03
CA TYR A 65 -14.26 -19.93 4.02
C TYR A 65 -13.49 -19.25 2.89
N TYR A 66 -12.43 -19.88 2.41
CA TYR A 66 -11.58 -19.39 1.32
C TYR A 66 -11.64 -20.34 0.12
N ASN A 67 -12.51 -20.03 -0.83
CA ASN A 67 -12.83 -20.90 -1.97
C ASN A 67 -11.70 -21.01 -3.00
N GLY A 68 -10.74 -20.08 -3.02
CA GLY A 68 -9.60 -20.16 -3.92
C GLY A 68 -8.83 -18.86 -4.14
N PRO A 69 -7.77 -18.91 -4.96
CA PRO A 69 -6.86 -17.79 -5.17
C PRO A 69 -7.51 -16.55 -5.79
N ASN A 70 -8.71 -16.69 -6.36
CA ASN A 70 -9.48 -15.60 -6.94
C ASN A 70 -10.29 -14.81 -5.90
N GLN A 71 -10.43 -15.31 -4.67
CA GLN A 71 -11.24 -14.70 -3.63
C GLN A 71 -10.51 -13.54 -2.94
N HIS A 72 -11.16 -12.37 -2.92
CA HIS A 72 -10.70 -11.20 -2.18
C HIS A 72 -11.73 -10.81 -1.10
N SER A 73 -11.79 -11.55 0.00
CA SER A 73 -12.94 -11.55 0.93
C SER A 73 -13.40 -10.17 1.40
N PHE A 74 -12.49 -9.33 1.89
CA PHE A 74 -12.85 -7.99 2.35
C PHE A 74 -13.30 -7.06 1.20
N PHE A 75 -12.70 -7.21 0.02
CA PHE A 75 -13.17 -6.49 -1.17
C PHE A 75 -14.58 -6.95 -1.58
N SER A 76 -14.82 -8.26 -1.67
CA SER A 76 -16.12 -8.83 -2.01
C SER A 76 -17.20 -8.39 -1.01
N PHE A 77 -16.87 -8.33 0.28
CA PHE A 77 -17.77 -7.81 1.31
C PHE A 77 -18.16 -6.35 1.05
N LEU A 78 -17.19 -5.46 0.84
CA LEU A 78 -17.46 -4.05 0.52
C LEU A 78 -18.23 -3.89 -0.79
N SER A 79 -17.95 -4.74 -1.76
CA SER A 79 -18.62 -4.74 -3.05
C SER A 79 -20.08 -5.19 -2.95
N ASN A 80 -20.36 -6.23 -2.15
CA ASN A 80 -21.72 -6.68 -1.89
C ASN A 80 -22.53 -5.61 -1.16
N LEU A 81 -21.92 -4.91 -0.18
CA LEU A 81 -22.56 -3.75 0.45
C LEU A 81 -22.84 -2.62 -0.55
N SER A 82 -21.90 -2.34 -1.45
CA SER A 82 -22.07 -1.35 -2.49
C SER A 82 -23.22 -1.70 -3.45
N ILE A 83 -23.30 -2.96 -3.88
CA ILE A 83 -24.42 -3.47 -4.69
C ILE A 83 -25.76 -3.38 -3.95
N GLN A 84 -25.79 -3.69 -2.65
CA GLN A 84 -27.01 -3.58 -1.84
C GLN A 84 -27.52 -2.13 -1.75
N ILE A 85 -26.62 -1.15 -1.70
CA ILE A 85 -26.96 0.28 -1.55
C ILE A 85 -27.29 0.93 -2.90
N PHE A 86 -26.50 0.65 -3.95
CA PHE A 86 -26.54 1.36 -5.23
C PHE A 86 -27.11 0.52 -6.39
N GLY A 87 -27.51 -0.72 -6.13
CA GLY A 87 -28.07 -1.65 -7.12
C GLY A 87 -27.01 -2.51 -7.81
N GLU A 88 -27.46 -3.59 -8.43
CA GLU A 88 -26.61 -4.56 -9.14
C GLU A 88 -26.19 -4.04 -10.52
N ASN A 89 -24.99 -3.47 -10.59
CA ASN A 89 -24.34 -3.02 -11.82
C ASN A 89 -22.81 -2.98 -11.62
N GLU A 90 -22.07 -2.81 -12.71
CA GLU A 90 -20.61 -2.83 -12.74
C GLU A 90 -19.99 -1.70 -11.90
N ILE A 91 -20.62 -0.52 -11.88
CA ILE A 91 -20.13 0.63 -11.12
C ILE A 91 -20.23 0.33 -9.62
N SER A 92 -21.38 -0.16 -9.16
CA SER A 92 -21.57 -0.56 -7.76
C SER A 92 -20.55 -1.61 -7.35
N PHE A 93 -20.31 -2.63 -8.20
CA PHE A 93 -19.31 -3.67 -7.93
C PHE A 93 -17.88 -3.12 -7.83
N ARG A 94 -17.51 -2.18 -8.71
CA ARG A 94 -16.17 -1.57 -8.76
C ARG A 94 -15.97 -0.41 -7.78
N LEU A 95 -17.03 0.10 -7.16
CA LEU A 95 -16.96 1.29 -6.33
C LEU A 95 -15.91 1.19 -5.21
N PRO A 96 -15.75 0.06 -4.48
CA PRO A 96 -14.71 -0.05 -3.45
C PRO A 96 -13.29 0.06 -4.00
N SER A 97 -12.98 -0.59 -5.12
CA SER A 97 -11.64 -0.56 -5.73
C SER A 97 -11.34 0.80 -6.38
N PHE A 98 -12.36 1.43 -6.95
CA PHE A 98 -12.29 2.80 -7.47
C PHE A 98 -11.97 3.80 -6.36
N LEU A 99 -12.76 3.81 -5.28
CA LEU A 99 -12.56 4.72 -4.15
C LEU A 99 -11.20 4.48 -3.48
N ALA A 100 -10.80 3.21 -3.29
CA ALA A 100 -9.48 2.90 -2.76
C ALA A 100 -8.34 3.44 -3.63
N GLY A 101 -8.45 3.31 -4.96
CA GLY A 101 -7.49 3.86 -5.90
C GLY A 101 -7.39 5.39 -5.83
N ILE A 102 -8.53 6.09 -5.73
CA ILE A 102 -8.56 7.55 -5.59
C ILE A 102 -8.00 8.00 -4.24
N LEU A 103 -8.38 7.34 -3.14
CA LEU A 103 -7.93 7.69 -1.79
C LEU A 103 -6.45 7.35 -1.54
N ALA A 104 -5.87 6.40 -2.29
CA ALA A 104 -4.44 6.13 -2.24
C ALA A 104 -3.58 7.35 -2.66
N ILE A 105 -4.11 8.26 -3.49
CA ILE A 105 -3.42 9.46 -3.98
C ILE A 105 -3.14 10.45 -2.82
N PRO A 106 -4.15 10.99 -2.10
CA PRO A 106 -3.91 11.88 -0.98
C PRO A 106 -3.19 11.17 0.17
N LEU A 107 -3.41 9.86 0.38
CA LEU A 107 -2.68 9.10 1.39
C LEU A 107 -1.18 8.96 1.04
N THR A 108 -0.82 8.83 -0.24
CA THR A 108 0.58 8.86 -0.69
C THR A 108 1.21 10.21 -0.40
N TRP A 109 0.48 11.31 -0.65
CA TRP A 109 0.95 12.64 -0.29
C TRP A 109 1.19 12.77 1.23
N ILE A 110 0.24 12.30 2.06
CA ILE A 110 0.39 12.29 3.53
C ILE A 110 1.60 11.45 3.95
N ALA A 111 1.76 10.23 3.41
CA ALA A 111 2.90 9.37 3.70
C ALA A 111 4.23 10.05 3.32
N GLY A 112 4.27 10.76 2.18
CA GLY A 112 5.41 11.58 1.78
C GLY A 112 5.75 12.68 2.78
N ARG A 113 4.73 13.38 3.28
CA ARG A 113 4.92 14.44 4.29
C ARG A 113 5.52 13.89 5.59
N LEU A 114 5.24 12.64 5.93
CA LEU A 114 5.81 11.95 7.10
C LEU A 114 7.24 11.43 6.85
N ILE A 115 7.48 10.79 5.70
CA ILE A 115 8.77 10.14 5.39
C ILE A 115 9.82 11.17 4.97
N VAL A 116 9.56 11.88 3.87
CA VAL A 116 10.57 12.69 3.17
C VAL A 116 10.54 14.15 3.60
N LYS A 117 9.48 14.58 4.31
CA LYS A 117 9.26 15.94 4.84
C LYS A 117 9.37 17.04 3.77
N SER A 118 9.18 16.70 2.50
CA SER A 118 9.22 17.62 1.36
C SER A 118 7.85 17.69 0.70
N TYR A 119 7.30 18.90 0.60
CA TYR A 119 6.01 19.12 -0.07
C TYR A 119 6.07 18.74 -1.55
N SER A 120 7.07 19.22 -2.29
CA SER A 120 7.20 18.99 -3.72
C SER A 120 7.38 17.52 -4.05
N ALA A 121 8.21 16.80 -3.28
CA ALA A 121 8.39 15.37 -3.47
C ALA A 121 7.11 14.58 -3.15
N SER A 122 6.36 14.98 -2.11
CA SER A 122 5.09 14.32 -1.76
C SER A 122 4.02 14.55 -2.81
N LEU A 123 3.94 15.76 -3.37
CA LEU A 123 2.97 16.09 -4.43
C LEU A 123 3.33 15.35 -5.73
N LEU A 124 4.61 15.32 -6.09
CA LEU A 124 5.09 14.54 -7.23
C LEU A 124 4.82 13.05 -7.05
N ALA A 125 5.01 12.49 -5.86
CA ALA A 125 4.69 11.10 -5.56
C ALA A 125 3.19 10.80 -5.75
N ALA A 126 2.31 11.69 -5.28
CA ALA A 126 0.87 11.57 -5.49
C ALA A 126 0.51 11.64 -6.98
N PHE A 127 1.14 12.54 -7.75
CA PHE A 127 1.00 12.60 -9.20
C PHE A 127 1.43 11.28 -9.86
N LEU A 128 2.60 10.74 -9.52
CA LEU A 128 3.09 9.47 -10.07
C LEU A 128 2.13 8.32 -9.74
N VAL A 129 1.69 8.18 -8.48
CA VAL A 129 0.71 7.15 -8.09
C VAL A 129 -0.59 7.25 -8.90
N SER A 130 -1.09 8.46 -9.18
CA SER A 130 -2.29 8.69 -9.99
C SER A 130 -2.20 8.11 -11.40
N PHE A 131 -1.00 8.07 -11.99
CA PHE A 131 -0.75 7.61 -13.35
C PHE A 131 0.03 6.29 -13.42
N SER A 132 0.14 5.57 -12.30
CA SER A 132 0.66 4.20 -12.30
C SER A 132 -0.29 3.29 -13.07
N THR A 133 0.22 2.60 -14.11
CA THR A 133 -0.57 1.66 -14.92
C THR A 133 -1.32 0.64 -14.06
N PRO A 134 -0.66 -0.13 -13.15
CA PRO A 134 -1.37 -1.10 -12.33
C PRO A 134 -2.44 -0.47 -11.42
N LEU A 135 -2.18 0.69 -10.81
CA LEU A 135 -3.18 1.33 -9.94
C LEU A 135 -4.33 1.98 -10.71
N LEU A 136 -4.08 2.39 -11.96
CA LEU A 136 -5.12 2.87 -12.86
C LEU A 136 -6.02 1.71 -13.27
N GLU A 137 -5.44 0.62 -13.81
CA GLU A 137 -6.19 -0.56 -14.26
C GLU A 137 -7.01 -1.18 -13.13
N TYR A 138 -6.40 -1.47 -11.98
CA TYR A 138 -7.11 -2.13 -10.89
C TYR A 138 -8.05 -1.20 -10.10
N SER A 139 -8.00 0.11 -10.31
CA SER A 139 -9.04 1.03 -9.79
C SER A 139 -10.31 1.01 -10.66
N GLN A 140 -10.23 0.42 -11.84
CA GLN A 140 -11.34 0.27 -12.78
C GLN A 140 -11.87 -1.16 -12.82
N GLN A 141 -11.31 -2.07 -12.03
CA GLN A 141 -11.71 -3.47 -11.95
C GLN A 141 -12.16 -3.81 -10.53
N GLY A 142 -13.15 -4.68 -10.41
CA GLY A 142 -13.69 -5.21 -9.16
C GLY A 142 -12.76 -6.24 -8.54
N ARG A 143 -11.57 -5.78 -8.13
CA ARG A 143 -10.52 -6.57 -7.50
C ARG A 143 -9.94 -5.82 -6.30
N GLY A 144 -9.45 -6.55 -5.31
CA GLY A 144 -8.93 -5.97 -4.05
C GLY A 144 -7.51 -5.38 -4.11
N TYR A 145 -6.89 -5.19 -5.28
CA TYR A 145 -5.49 -4.75 -5.37
C TYR A 145 -5.30 -3.28 -5.01
N THR A 146 -6.15 -2.37 -5.47
CA THR A 146 -6.09 -0.96 -5.05
C THR A 146 -6.52 -0.78 -3.59
N LEU A 147 -7.43 -1.63 -3.11
CA LEU A 147 -7.80 -1.72 -1.69
C LEU A 147 -6.61 -2.12 -0.82
N THR A 148 -5.78 -3.06 -1.30
CA THR A 148 -4.51 -3.43 -0.65
C THR A 148 -3.57 -2.22 -0.54
N VAL A 149 -3.41 -1.44 -1.61
CA VAL A 149 -2.56 -0.23 -1.61
C VAL A 149 -3.09 0.85 -0.68
N PHE A 150 -4.39 1.07 -0.67
CA PHE A 150 -5.05 1.98 0.26
C PHE A 150 -4.82 1.58 1.73
N LEU A 151 -5.04 0.32 2.07
CA LEU A 151 -4.83 -0.21 3.43
C LEU A 151 -3.36 -0.16 3.83
N THR A 152 -2.43 -0.44 2.91
CA THR A 152 -0.99 -0.30 3.10
C THR A 152 -0.63 1.11 3.59
N LEU A 153 -1.18 2.14 2.95
CA LEU A 153 -0.92 3.52 3.32
C LEU A 153 -1.53 3.89 4.67
N ILE A 154 -2.73 3.40 5.00
CA ILE A 154 -3.34 3.56 6.33
C ILE A 154 -2.46 2.92 7.40
N ILE A 155 -2.07 1.67 7.20
CA ILE A 155 -1.21 0.90 8.12
C ILE A 155 0.11 1.64 8.31
N PHE A 156 0.71 2.11 7.22
CA PHE A 156 1.93 2.90 7.27
C PHE A 156 1.75 4.16 8.13
N ILE A 157 0.76 4.99 7.81
CA ILE A 157 0.49 6.24 8.54
C ILE A 157 0.23 5.95 10.02
N CYS A 158 -0.62 4.97 10.34
CA CYS A 158 -0.92 4.59 11.73
C CYS A 158 0.33 4.08 12.46
N GLY A 159 1.18 3.30 11.81
CA GLY A 159 2.47 2.86 12.37
C GLY A 159 3.41 4.03 12.67
N GLN A 160 3.51 5.01 11.78
CA GLN A 160 4.26 6.24 12.07
C GLN A 160 3.64 6.99 13.26
N ARG A 161 2.30 7.02 13.37
CA ARG A 161 1.63 7.62 14.53
C ARG A 161 1.90 6.85 15.81
N ILE A 162 1.98 5.53 15.79
CA ILE A 162 2.36 4.71 16.94
C ILE A 162 3.79 5.05 17.39
N LEU A 163 4.72 5.20 16.44
CA LEU A 163 6.11 5.58 16.71
C LEU A 163 6.25 7.01 17.29
N ASP A 164 5.33 7.91 16.95
CA ASP A 164 5.36 9.32 17.38
C ASP A 164 4.48 9.58 18.63
N SER A 165 3.41 8.79 18.83
CA SER A 165 2.28 9.12 19.72
C SER A 165 2.23 8.24 20.98
N TYR A 166 3.32 8.16 21.75
CA TYR A 166 3.29 7.57 23.11
C TYR A 166 2.43 8.36 24.12
N LYS A 167 1.68 9.36 23.66
CA LYS A 167 0.74 10.16 24.45
C LYS A 167 -0.64 10.12 23.78
N ARG A 168 -1.38 11.24 23.74
CA ARG A 168 -2.80 11.31 23.33
C ARG A 168 -3.08 10.58 22.00
N ASN A 169 -4.13 9.75 21.98
CA ASN A 169 -4.64 8.97 20.83
C ASN A 169 -3.88 7.68 20.45
N PHE A 170 -2.93 7.19 21.24
CA PHE A 170 -2.26 5.89 21.00
C PHE A 170 -3.24 4.75 20.71
N LEU A 171 -4.28 4.60 21.52
CA LEU A 171 -5.29 3.55 21.36
C LEU A 171 -6.04 3.67 20.03
N MET A 172 -6.42 4.90 19.63
CA MET A 172 -7.09 5.13 18.34
C MET A 172 -6.20 4.70 17.17
N TRP A 173 -4.93 5.09 17.16
CA TRP A 173 -3.99 4.71 16.11
C TRP A 173 -3.67 3.21 16.11
N SER A 174 -3.55 2.61 17.29
CA SER A 174 -3.35 1.17 17.44
C SER A 174 -4.55 0.37 16.96
N SER A 175 -5.77 0.77 17.31
CA SER A 175 -7.00 0.13 16.83
C SER A 175 -7.16 0.28 15.32
N ALA A 176 -6.90 1.46 14.76
CA ALA A 176 -6.92 1.68 13.31
C ALA A 176 -5.87 0.83 12.58
N PHE A 177 -4.65 0.73 13.13
CA PHE A 177 -3.58 -0.13 12.63
C PHE A 177 -3.99 -1.61 12.61
N LEU A 178 -4.55 -2.12 13.70
CA LEU A 178 -5.00 -3.51 13.83
C LEU A 178 -6.16 -3.82 12.87
N ALA A 179 -7.16 -2.95 12.82
CA ALA A 179 -8.31 -3.10 11.93
C ALA A 179 -7.88 -3.11 10.46
N ALA A 180 -7.07 -2.13 10.05
CA ALA A 180 -6.57 -2.06 8.68
C ALA A 180 -5.71 -3.28 8.31
N SER A 181 -4.92 -3.80 9.25
CA SER A 181 -4.11 -5.00 9.04
C SER A 181 -4.97 -6.26 8.82
N LEU A 182 -6.02 -6.45 9.62
CA LEU A 182 -6.97 -7.56 9.43
C LEU A 182 -7.72 -7.43 8.11
N CYS A 183 -8.21 -6.23 7.78
CA CYS A 183 -8.85 -5.95 6.49
C CYS A 183 -7.90 -6.22 5.30
N MET A 184 -6.60 -5.92 5.47
CA MET A 184 -5.62 -6.12 4.40
C MET A 184 -5.34 -7.61 4.14
N VAL A 185 -5.17 -8.42 5.20
CA VAL A 185 -4.95 -9.87 5.06
C VAL A 185 -6.21 -10.60 4.58
N SER A 186 -7.39 -10.17 5.02
CA SER A 186 -8.66 -10.71 4.50
C SER A 186 -8.99 -10.19 3.09
N THR A 187 -8.35 -9.12 2.60
CA THR A 187 -8.42 -8.76 1.17
C THR A 187 -7.60 -9.74 0.34
N LEU A 188 -6.36 -10.02 0.75
CA LEU A 188 -5.47 -10.99 0.11
C LEU A 188 -4.55 -11.60 1.17
N PRO A 189 -4.55 -12.93 1.37
CA PRO A 189 -3.70 -13.59 2.36
C PRO A 189 -2.21 -13.28 2.23
N SER A 190 -1.72 -13.10 0.99
CA SER A 190 -0.32 -12.75 0.70
C SER A 190 0.12 -11.40 1.27
N ASN A 191 -0.82 -10.51 1.62
CA ASN A 191 -0.50 -9.22 2.25
C ASN A 191 0.16 -9.35 3.62
N ILE A 192 0.14 -10.55 4.23
CA ILE A 192 0.93 -10.84 5.43
C ILE A 192 2.43 -10.53 5.25
N TYR A 193 2.95 -10.56 4.02
CA TYR A 193 4.36 -10.28 3.74
C TYR A 193 4.68 -8.80 3.99
N PHE A 194 3.78 -7.89 3.58
CA PHE A 194 3.91 -6.48 3.90
C PHE A 194 3.76 -6.23 5.40
N LEU A 195 2.79 -6.87 6.06
CA LEU A 195 2.59 -6.69 7.50
C LEU A 195 3.79 -7.15 8.32
N ALA A 196 4.38 -8.29 7.97
CA ALA A 196 5.60 -8.78 8.60
C ALA A 196 6.75 -7.78 8.39
N ALA A 197 6.93 -7.30 7.15
CA ALA A 197 7.94 -6.29 6.83
C ALA A 197 7.76 -5.01 7.66
N TYR A 198 6.55 -4.47 7.69
CA TYR A 198 6.29 -3.23 8.40
C TYR A 198 6.30 -3.39 9.93
N GLY A 199 5.91 -4.56 10.45
CA GLY A 199 6.11 -4.92 11.85
C GLY A 199 7.59 -4.88 12.25
N VAL A 200 8.46 -5.46 11.43
CA VAL A 200 9.92 -5.40 11.62
C VAL A 200 10.43 -3.95 11.54
N VAL A 201 9.91 -3.12 10.62
CA VAL A 201 10.25 -1.69 10.53
C VAL A 201 9.90 -0.95 11.81
N ILE A 202 8.68 -1.16 12.34
CA ILE A 202 8.24 -0.51 13.58
C ILE A 202 9.16 -0.94 14.72
N LEU A 203 9.40 -2.24 14.91
CA LEU A 203 10.29 -2.74 15.97
C LEU A 203 11.72 -2.18 15.85
N TYR A 204 12.26 -2.12 14.63
CA TYR A 204 13.56 -1.52 14.36
C TYR A 204 13.60 -0.02 14.71
N GLU A 205 12.60 0.75 14.29
CA GLU A 205 12.54 2.19 14.58
C GLU A 205 12.27 2.47 16.07
N LEU A 206 11.50 1.62 16.77
CA LEU A 206 11.33 1.65 18.22
C LEU A 206 12.67 1.48 18.94
N TYR A 207 13.46 0.49 18.54
CA TYR A 207 14.80 0.26 19.08
C TYR A 207 15.73 1.44 18.76
N ARG A 208 15.82 1.82 17.48
CA ARG A 208 16.73 2.86 16.99
C ARG A 208 16.50 4.22 17.64
N ARG A 209 15.24 4.64 17.81
CA ARG A 209 14.89 5.95 18.37
C ARG A 209 15.14 6.05 19.88
N ASN A 210 15.11 4.92 20.59
CA ASN A 210 15.19 4.89 22.05
C ASN A 210 16.50 4.28 22.60
N LYS A 211 17.41 3.81 21.74
CA LYS A 211 18.65 3.11 22.14
C LYS A 211 19.51 3.87 23.16
N ASP A 212 19.46 5.20 23.13
CA ASP A 212 20.27 6.08 23.98
C ASP A 212 19.54 6.49 25.28
N ASP A 213 18.24 6.19 25.41
CA ASP A 213 17.41 6.47 26.61
C ASP A 213 17.13 5.16 27.38
N THR A 214 18.14 4.66 28.09
CA THR A 214 18.07 3.38 28.80
C THR A 214 17.03 3.32 29.92
N GLU A 215 16.64 4.46 30.51
CA GLU A 215 15.64 4.51 31.58
C GLU A 215 14.23 4.20 31.05
N ASN A 216 13.87 4.71 29.87
CA ASN A 216 12.53 4.52 29.30
C ASN A 216 12.47 3.52 28.13
N LEU A 217 13.61 3.02 27.63
CA LEU A 217 13.71 2.10 26.51
C LEU A 217 12.74 0.92 26.64
N LYS A 218 12.76 0.22 27.77
CA LYS A 218 11.91 -0.97 27.99
C LYS A 218 10.42 -0.64 27.89
N LYS A 219 9.99 0.48 28.49
CA LYS A 219 8.58 0.86 28.53
C LYS A 219 8.08 1.35 27.17
N LEU A 220 8.85 2.19 26.50
CA LEU A 220 8.47 2.74 25.19
C LEU A 220 8.49 1.68 24.11
N VAL A 221 9.54 0.83 24.08
CA VAL A 221 9.61 -0.30 23.15
C VAL A 221 8.47 -1.27 23.42
N PHE A 222 8.18 -1.61 24.68
CA PHE A 222 7.09 -2.52 25.01
C PHE A 222 5.75 -1.97 24.52
N ILE A 223 5.37 -0.74 24.89
CA ILE A 223 4.09 -0.14 24.50
C ILE A 223 3.96 -0.06 22.97
N GLY A 224 4.99 0.43 22.27
CA GLY A 224 4.97 0.53 20.81
C GLY A 224 4.95 -0.81 20.09
N ALA A 225 5.51 -1.87 20.70
CA ALA A 225 5.55 -3.21 20.14
C ALA A 225 4.24 -3.98 20.35
N VAL A 226 3.45 -3.67 21.39
CA VAL A 226 2.17 -4.37 21.67
C VAL A 226 1.25 -4.43 20.44
N PRO A 227 0.95 -3.33 19.72
CA PRO A 227 0.12 -3.39 18.51
C PRO A 227 0.71 -4.28 17.41
N VAL A 228 2.03 -4.35 17.29
CA VAL A 228 2.71 -5.19 16.28
C VAL A 228 2.54 -6.68 16.62
N PHE A 229 2.69 -7.05 17.89
CA PHE A 229 2.48 -8.44 18.32
C PHE A 229 1.01 -8.85 18.25
N ILE A 230 0.08 -7.97 18.67
CA ILE A 230 -1.36 -8.22 18.52
C ILE A 230 -1.73 -8.38 17.05
N MET A 231 -1.20 -7.53 16.16
CA MET A 231 -1.37 -7.68 14.71
C MET A 231 -0.92 -9.06 14.26
N GLY A 232 0.29 -9.49 14.65
CA GLY A 232 0.82 -10.80 14.31
C GLY A 232 -0.05 -11.95 14.80
N ILE A 233 -0.56 -11.88 16.03
CA ILE A 233 -1.46 -12.89 16.60
C ILE A 233 -2.79 -12.95 15.83
N ILE A 234 -3.41 -11.80 15.57
CA ILE A 234 -4.72 -11.74 14.88
C ILE A 234 -4.60 -12.25 13.44
N THR A 235 -3.58 -11.80 12.70
CA THR A 235 -3.44 -12.17 11.28
C THR A 235 -2.97 -13.61 11.12
N THR A 236 -2.06 -14.09 11.98
CA THR A 236 -1.66 -15.50 11.98
C THR A 236 -2.82 -16.39 12.41
N GLY A 237 -3.59 -16.00 13.43
CA GLY A 237 -4.78 -16.73 13.86
C GLY A 237 -5.82 -16.83 12.76
N TYR A 238 -6.05 -15.74 12.01
CA TYR A 238 -6.92 -15.75 10.83
C TYR A 238 -6.41 -16.68 9.73
N LEU A 239 -5.13 -16.59 9.36
CA LEU A 239 -4.53 -17.45 8.34
C LEU A 239 -4.50 -18.92 8.74
N PHE A 240 -4.32 -19.20 10.03
CA PHE A 240 -4.39 -20.55 10.59
C PHE A 240 -5.83 -21.10 10.50
N PHE A 241 -6.82 -20.25 10.75
CA PHE A 241 -8.23 -20.61 10.64
C PHE A 241 -8.61 -21.02 9.21
N ILE A 242 -8.11 -20.32 8.19
CA ILE A 242 -8.34 -20.67 6.77
C ILE A 242 -7.21 -21.52 6.17
N TYR A 243 -6.39 -22.20 6.98
CA TYR A 243 -5.15 -22.81 6.49
C TYR A 243 -5.36 -23.93 5.47
N GLU A 244 -6.33 -24.80 5.69
CA GLU A 244 -6.62 -25.91 4.78
C GLU A 244 -7.04 -25.38 3.40
N ASP A 245 -7.93 -24.39 3.39
CA ASP A 245 -8.38 -23.68 2.19
C ASP A 245 -7.22 -22.98 1.47
N LEU A 246 -6.28 -22.37 2.21
CA LEU A 246 -5.08 -21.76 1.62
C LEU A 246 -4.19 -22.79 0.92
N GLN A 247 -4.03 -23.98 1.51
CA GLN A 247 -3.25 -25.06 0.88
C GLN A 247 -3.90 -25.50 -0.44
N GLN A 248 -5.23 -25.66 -0.45
CA GLN A 248 -5.97 -25.97 -1.68
C GLN A 248 -5.84 -24.84 -2.71
N GLY A 249 -5.96 -23.58 -2.27
CA GLY A 249 -5.84 -22.41 -3.14
C GLY A 249 -4.46 -22.31 -3.79
N ILE A 250 -3.38 -22.67 -3.08
CA ILE A 250 -2.02 -22.73 -3.64
C ILE A 250 -1.93 -23.80 -4.74
N GLU A 251 -2.52 -24.98 -4.54
CA GLU A 251 -2.49 -26.03 -5.57
C GLU A 251 -3.29 -25.62 -6.82
N THR A 252 -4.47 -25.05 -6.64
CA THR A 252 -5.25 -24.45 -7.74
C THR A 252 -4.44 -23.40 -8.49
N TYR A 253 -3.72 -22.53 -7.75
CA TYR A 253 -2.87 -21.53 -8.37
C TYR A 253 -1.65 -22.12 -9.10
N ARG A 254 -1.04 -23.22 -8.61
CA ARG A 254 0.04 -23.92 -9.32
C ARG A 254 -0.42 -24.45 -10.68
N ILE A 255 -1.64 -25.00 -10.74
CA ILE A 255 -2.22 -25.49 -11.99
C ILE A 255 -2.43 -24.33 -12.97
N TYR A 256 -3.04 -23.24 -12.49
CA TYR A 256 -3.24 -22.03 -13.28
C TYR A 256 -1.91 -21.43 -13.79
N ALA A 257 -0.91 -21.30 -12.91
CA ALA A 257 0.40 -20.78 -13.26
C ALA A 257 1.08 -21.59 -14.38
N LYS A 258 0.96 -22.93 -14.34
CA LYS A 258 1.48 -23.79 -15.41
C LYS A 258 0.79 -23.56 -16.75
N MET A 259 -0.52 -23.29 -16.75
CA MET A 259 -1.28 -22.96 -17.97
C MET A 259 -0.83 -21.62 -18.57
N GLU A 260 -0.44 -20.66 -17.72
CA GLU A 260 0.16 -19.38 -18.12
C GLU A 260 1.66 -19.47 -18.47
N GLY A 261 2.22 -20.68 -18.54
CA GLY A 261 3.63 -20.90 -18.89
C GLY A 261 4.63 -20.70 -17.74
N ILE A 262 4.17 -20.50 -16.51
CA ILE A 262 5.01 -20.40 -15.31
C ILE A 262 5.28 -21.81 -14.78
N SER A 263 6.49 -22.32 -14.99
CA SER A 263 6.86 -23.71 -14.64
C SER A 263 6.91 -23.99 -13.14
N SER A 264 7.18 -22.95 -12.32
CA SER A 264 7.36 -23.07 -10.87
C SER A 264 7.00 -21.78 -10.16
N LEU A 265 6.42 -21.92 -8.96
CA LEU A 265 6.19 -20.81 -8.04
C LEU A 265 7.41 -20.47 -7.17
N GLN A 266 8.52 -21.21 -7.32
CA GLN A 266 9.74 -20.92 -6.58
C GLN A 266 10.27 -19.53 -6.93
N PRO A 267 10.84 -18.80 -5.96
CA PRO A 267 11.39 -17.49 -6.22
C PRO A 267 12.56 -17.61 -7.20
N THR A 268 12.48 -16.86 -8.30
CA THR A 268 13.56 -16.77 -9.28
C THR A 268 13.96 -15.32 -9.48
N PHE A 269 15.21 -15.12 -9.93
CA PHE A 269 15.69 -13.78 -10.25
C PHE A 269 14.86 -13.14 -11.37
N ASN A 270 14.55 -13.90 -12.43
CA ASN A 270 13.75 -13.41 -13.55
C ASN A 270 12.33 -13.01 -13.13
N HIS A 271 11.67 -13.81 -12.27
CA HIS A 271 10.34 -13.45 -11.77
C HIS A 271 10.40 -12.22 -10.84
N SER A 272 11.46 -12.10 -10.04
CA SER A 272 11.69 -10.89 -9.23
C SER A 272 11.92 -9.64 -10.09
N LEU A 273 12.60 -9.77 -11.24
CA LEU A 273 12.76 -8.68 -12.21
C LEU A 273 11.43 -8.30 -12.87
N ASP A 274 10.60 -9.27 -13.27
CA ASP A 274 9.26 -9.00 -13.82
C ASP A 274 8.39 -8.24 -12.81
N ILE A 275 8.40 -8.66 -11.53
CA ILE A 275 7.73 -7.93 -10.45
C ILE A 275 8.21 -6.48 -10.39
N CYS A 276 9.54 -6.26 -10.36
CA CYS A 276 10.11 -4.92 -10.34
C CYS A 276 9.70 -4.09 -11.57
N GLU A 277 9.70 -4.67 -12.76
CA GLU A 277 9.29 -3.97 -13.98
C GLU A 277 7.82 -3.53 -13.94
N LYS A 278 6.90 -4.41 -13.50
CA LYS A 278 5.47 -4.09 -13.38
C LYS A 278 5.20 -3.00 -12.34
N LEU A 279 5.98 -2.94 -11.26
CA LEU A 279 5.81 -1.93 -10.19
C LEU A 279 6.11 -0.50 -10.65
N VAL A 280 6.84 -0.33 -11.76
CA VAL A 280 7.23 0.98 -12.31
C VAL A 280 6.59 1.28 -13.65
N LEU A 281 5.52 0.59 -14.04
CA LEU A 281 4.75 0.99 -15.22
C LEU A 281 3.93 2.26 -14.94
N PRO A 282 3.92 3.25 -15.86
CA PRO A 282 4.48 3.23 -17.22
C PRO A 282 5.91 3.82 -17.36
N TRP A 283 6.58 4.18 -16.27
CA TRP A 283 7.87 4.88 -16.28
C TRP A 283 9.07 4.02 -16.73
N GLY A 284 8.96 2.70 -16.57
CA GLY A 284 9.97 1.73 -16.97
C GLY A 284 11.17 1.61 -16.02
N PRO A 285 12.09 0.66 -16.27
CA PRO A 285 13.15 0.30 -15.32
C PRO A 285 14.15 1.42 -15.00
N ALA A 286 14.35 2.38 -15.90
CA ALA A 286 15.22 3.54 -15.66
C ALA A 286 14.76 4.37 -14.44
N PHE A 287 13.49 4.26 -14.07
CA PHE A 287 12.94 4.90 -12.89
C PHE A 287 13.63 4.47 -11.58
N TYR A 288 14.20 3.25 -11.54
CA TYR A 288 14.97 2.78 -10.39
C TYR A 288 16.28 3.55 -10.14
N ILE A 289 16.79 4.31 -11.12
CA ILE A 289 17.93 5.21 -10.91
C ILE A 289 17.53 6.34 -9.94
N LEU A 290 16.34 6.94 -10.15
CA LEU A 290 15.79 7.96 -9.26
C LEU A 290 15.47 7.37 -7.89
N PHE A 291 14.92 6.16 -7.85
CA PHE A 291 14.71 5.42 -6.61
C PHE A 291 16.01 5.25 -5.83
N ALA A 292 17.06 4.73 -6.45
CA ALA A 292 18.35 4.50 -5.81
C ALA A 292 18.97 5.81 -5.29
N TYR A 293 18.94 6.88 -6.10
CA TYR A 293 19.44 8.19 -5.68
C TYR A 293 18.63 8.77 -4.51
N GLY A 294 17.30 8.70 -4.57
CA GLY A 294 16.42 9.11 -3.47
C GLY A 294 16.66 8.32 -2.20
N PHE A 295 16.87 7.00 -2.33
CA PHE A 295 17.17 6.10 -1.22
C PHE A 295 18.46 6.50 -0.50
N LEU A 296 19.53 6.76 -1.26
CA LEU A 296 20.82 7.21 -0.73
C LEU A 296 20.71 8.55 0.01
N LYS A 297 19.83 9.45 -0.43
CA LYS A 297 19.62 10.76 0.21
C LYS A 297 18.76 10.68 1.47
N LEU A 298 17.75 9.81 1.52
CA LEU A 298 16.84 9.70 2.66
C LEU A 298 17.51 9.22 3.95
N ARG A 299 18.53 8.36 3.85
CA ARG A 299 19.25 7.78 5.00
C ARG A 299 18.31 7.13 6.05
N GLN A 300 17.15 6.63 5.61
CA GLN A 300 16.17 5.93 6.44
C GLN A 300 16.27 4.42 6.20
N ILE A 301 17.14 3.77 6.97
CA ILE A 301 17.43 2.33 6.84
C ILE A 301 16.18 1.47 7.07
N GLY A 302 15.26 1.91 7.94
CA GLY A 302 13.98 1.23 8.16
C GLY A 302 13.20 0.99 6.86
N LEU A 303 13.23 1.92 5.90
CA LEU A 303 12.53 1.75 4.62
C LEU A 303 13.10 0.63 3.74
N VAL A 304 14.39 0.25 3.92
CA VAL A 304 14.96 -0.93 3.23
C VAL A 304 14.16 -2.18 3.58
N LEU A 305 13.78 -2.31 4.86
CA LEU A 305 13.16 -3.51 5.40
C LEU A 305 11.77 -3.74 4.81
N ILE A 306 11.08 -2.67 4.40
CA ILE A 306 9.81 -2.78 3.67
C ILE A 306 10.00 -3.63 2.41
N PHE A 307 11.09 -3.41 1.67
CA PHE A 307 11.35 -4.13 0.42
C PHE A 307 12.04 -5.48 0.64
N ILE A 308 13.03 -5.56 1.53
CA ILE A 308 13.82 -6.79 1.71
C ILE A 308 13.00 -7.91 2.35
N VAL A 309 12.22 -7.60 3.41
CA VAL A 309 11.54 -8.65 4.18
C VAL A 309 10.55 -9.47 3.34
N PRO A 310 9.69 -8.88 2.48
CA PRO A 310 8.80 -9.65 1.62
C PRO A 310 9.55 -10.58 0.65
N PHE A 311 10.66 -10.13 0.07
CA PHE A 311 11.48 -10.99 -0.79
C PHE A 311 12.15 -12.11 -0.01
N LEU A 312 12.66 -11.85 1.21
CA LEU A 312 13.18 -12.90 2.09
C LEU A 312 12.10 -13.93 2.45
N LEU A 313 10.88 -13.48 2.73
CA LEU A 313 9.74 -14.36 2.99
C LEU A 313 9.43 -15.25 1.79
N ASN A 314 9.52 -14.76 0.56
CA ASN A 314 9.37 -15.62 -0.64
C ASN A 314 10.37 -16.79 -0.64
N PHE A 315 11.62 -16.56 -0.23
CA PHE A 315 12.65 -17.61 -0.14
C PHE A 315 12.39 -18.58 1.00
N ILE A 316 11.87 -18.10 2.14
CA ILE A 316 11.51 -18.95 3.29
C ILE A 316 10.31 -19.83 2.96
N THR A 317 9.29 -19.28 2.30
CA THR A 317 8.07 -20.03 1.95
C THR A 317 8.24 -20.87 0.69
N GLY A 318 9.25 -20.59 -0.13
CA GLY A 318 9.44 -21.21 -1.44
C GLY A 318 8.35 -20.84 -2.45
N ILE A 319 7.60 -19.76 -2.18
CA ILE A 319 6.48 -19.31 -3.02
C ILE A 319 6.66 -17.82 -3.32
N GLN A 320 6.70 -17.49 -4.60
CA GLN A 320 6.68 -16.13 -5.11
C GLN A 320 5.39 -15.93 -5.91
N GLY A 321 4.55 -14.99 -5.45
CA GLY A 321 3.30 -14.64 -6.11
C GLY A 321 3.51 -13.82 -7.39
N PRO A 322 2.42 -13.55 -8.13
CA PRO A 322 2.49 -12.70 -9.32
C PRO A 322 2.76 -11.23 -8.95
N PRO A 323 3.16 -10.36 -9.90
CA PRO A 323 3.45 -8.95 -9.66
C PRO A 323 2.38 -8.17 -8.88
N ARG A 324 1.10 -8.48 -9.14
CA ARG A 324 -0.05 -7.85 -8.46
C ARG A 324 -0.12 -8.10 -6.95
N SER A 325 0.54 -9.15 -6.44
CA SER A 325 0.68 -9.40 -5.01
C SER A 325 1.63 -8.43 -4.31
N TYR A 326 2.41 -7.63 -5.06
CA TYR A 326 3.42 -6.71 -4.51
C TYR A 326 3.07 -5.23 -4.72
N TYR A 327 1.88 -4.89 -5.22
CA TYR A 327 1.49 -3.50 -5.51
C TYR A 327 1.46 -2.57 -4.29
N PHE A 328 1.46 -3.13 -3.07
CA PHE A 328 1.70 -2.34 -1.86
C PHE A 328 3.05 -1.60 -1.85
N PHE A 329 4.02 -1.99 -2.71
CA PHE A 329 5.27 -1.26 -2.89
C PHE A 329 5.16 0.02 -3.69
N ILE A 330 4.17 0.15 -4.57
CA ILE A 330 4.09 1.23 -5.55
C ILE A 330 4.19 2.62 -4.89
N PRO A 331 3.40 2.95 -3.84
CA PRO A 331 3.49 4.29 -3.23
C PRO A 331 4.88 4.62 -2.69
N PHE A 332 5.58 3.64 -2.12
CA PHE A 332 6.92 3.84 -1.56
C PHE A 332 7.98 4.01 -2.67
N ILE A 333 7.90 3.23 -3.75
CA ILE A 333 8.77 3.38 -4.91
C ILE A 333 8.58 4.75 -5.55
N MET A 334 7.33 5.16 -5.78
CA MET A 334 7.02 6.48 -6.35
C MET A 334 7.50 7.61 -5.46
N LEU A 335 7.30 7.50 -4.15
CA LEU A 335 7.71 8.52 -3.19
C LEU A 335 9.23 8.69 -3.11
N ILE A 336 9.96 7.59 -2.99
CA ILE A 336 11.43 7.62 -2.89
C ILE A 336 12.02 8.14 -4.20
N SER A 337 11.47 7.74 -5.35
CA SER A 337 11.90 8.22 -6.67
C SER A 337 11.59 9.70 -6.87
N ALA A 338 10.40 10.15 -6.47
CA ALA A 338 10.03 11.57 -6.49
C ALA A 338 10.98 12.41 -5.65
N TYR A 339 11.33 11.94 -4.45
CA TYR A 339 12.31 12.61 -3.61
C TYR A 339 13.69 12.65 -4.25
N GLY A 340 14.14 11.56 -4.87
CA GLY A 340 15.38 11.51 -5.64
C GLY A 340 15.42 12.57 -6.75
N LEU A 341 14.34 12.71 -7.51
CA LEU A 341 14.24 13.71 -8.58
C LEU A 341 14.32 15.14 -8.03
N ILE A 342 13.58 15.45 -6.96
CA ILE A 342 13.63 16.79 -6.35
C ILE A 342 15.05 17.10 -5.85
N MET A 343 15.70 16.16 -5.17
CA MET A 343 17.08 16.33 -4.70
C MET A 343 18.09 16.48 -5.85
N LEU A 344 17.82 15.91 -7.02
CA LEU A 344 18.66 16.05 -8.20
C LEU A 344 18.48 17.44 -8.82
N ILE A 345 17.25 17.93 -8.92
CA ILE A 345 16.94 19.28 -9.40
C ILE A 345 17.59 20.34 -8.49
N ASP A 346 17.51 20.16 -7.17
CA ASP A 346 18.13 21.07 -6.19
C ASP A 346 19.67 21.07 -6.31
N LEU A 347 20.28 19.91 -6.60
CA LEU A 347 21.72 19.80 -6.83
C LEU A 347 22.15 20.54 -8.10
N ILE A 348 21.41 20.38 -9.20
CA ILE A 348 21.71 21.03 -10.48
C ILE A 348 21.55 22.55 -10.35
N SER A 349 20.44 23.02 -9.78
CA SER A 349 20.18 24.45 -9.61
C SER A 349 21.24 25.13 -8.72
N SER A 350 21.63 24.50 -7.60
CA SER A 350 22.70 25.04 -6.73
C SER A 350 24.09 25.05 -7.38
N SER A 351 24.38 24.11 -8.28
CA SER A 351 25.62 24.09 -9.05
C SER A 351 25.68 25.21 -10.11
N SER A 352 24.55 25.53 -10.76
CA SER A 352 24.49 26.62 -11.74
C SER A 352 24.75 28.00 -11.11
N THR A 353 24.26 28.24 -9.89
CA THR A 353 24.50 29.52 -9.19
C THR A 353 25.98 29.73 -8.81
N ARG A 354 26.76 28.65 -8.65
CA ARG A 354 28.20 28.72 -8.36
C ARG A 354 29.08 28.94 -9.58
N ILE A 355 28.55 28.81 -10.80
CA ILE A 355 29.32 29.05 -12.05
C ILE A 355 29.24 30.53 -12.47
N TYR A 356 28.26 31.29 -11.95
CA TYR A 356 28.07 32.72 -12.22
C TYR A 356 28.58 33.65 -11.09
N LEU A 357 29.24 33.09 -10.07
CA LEU A 357 29.97 33.81 -9.02
C LEU A 357 31.44 33.42 -9.12
#